data_AF-A0A5K7XIF8-F1
#
_entry.id   AF-A0A5K7XIF8-F1
#
_cell.length_a   1.000
_cell.length_b   1.000
_cell.length_c   1.000
_cell.angle_alpha   90.00
_cell.angle_beta   90.00
_cell.angle_gamma   90.00
#
_symmetry.space_group_name_H-M   'P 1'
#
loop_
_entity.id
_entity.type
_entity.pdbx_description
1 polymer ?
#
loop_
_entity_poly.entity_id
_entity_poly.type
_entity_poly.pdbx_seq_one_letter_code
_entity_poly.pdbx_strand_id
1 'polypeptide(L)'
;MPSGGVAWYDGAMQFPRRFRITTLLIASAMIALAAGGVRMWYDVQVAPQRADEAALAAPEMRGVVDRWSGPVATWRGGGRRVQHLWFDEAETFDAAAVHLSDLTAVESAFVLARQIMPHAAAAARGEHDEVIEAWRRHPALRMVEIDASVRGAPLGDAVELYDQEDRAMLAKALPKVEIVWMEVH
;
A
#
# COMPACT_ATOMS: atom_id res chain seq x y z
N MET A 1 29.11 48.89 61.59
CA MET A 1 28.41 47.89 62.43
C MET A 1 27.23 48.60 63.09
N PRO A 2 26.01 48.04 63.16
CA PRO A 2 25.54 46.68 62.84
C PRO A 2 24.51 46.70 61.66
N SER A 3 24.53 45.74 60.73
CA SER A 3 23.84 44.42 60.72
C SER A 3 22.41 44.45 60.14
N GLY A 4 22.21 43.67 59.07
CA GLY A 4 21.13 42.68 59.07
C GLY A 4 19.95 42.93 58.11
N GLY A 5 19.83 42.06 57.11
CA GLY A 5 18.53 41.67 56.57
C GLY A 5 18.45 41.54 55.05
N VAL A 6 19.01 40.47 54.49
CA VAL A 6 18.66 40.00 53.14
C VAL A 6 17.30 39.32 53.23
N ALA A 7 16.26 39.94 52.68
CA ALA A 7 14.95 39.32 52.52
C ALA A 7 15.00 38.40 51.30
N TRP A 8 15.23 37.11 51.56
CA TRP A 8 14.98 36.04 50.59
C TRP A 8 13.47 35.89 50.46
N TYR A 9 12.92 36.24 49.29
CA TYR A 9 11.58 35.78 48.90
C TYR A 9 11.69 34.32 48.48
N ASP A 10 11.52 33.40 49.43
CA ASP A 10 11.16 32.01 49.16
C ASP A 10 9.71 32.00 48.63
N GLY A 11 9.58 32.26 47.33
CA GLY A 11 8.37 31.98 46.58
C GLY A 11 8.23 30.47 46.41
N ALA A 12 7.82 29.77 47.46
CA ALA A 12 7.41 28.38 47.39
C ALA A 12 6.29 28.27 46.34
N MET A 13 6.61 27.73 45.16
CA MET A 13 5.62 27.22 44.22
C MET A 13 4.83 26.12 44.94
N GLN A 14 3.70 26.49 45.55
CA GLN A 14 2.71 25.54 46.02
C GLN A 14 2.06 24.92 44.79
N PHE A 15 2.64 23.83 44.29
CA PHE A 15 1.91 22.94 43.40
C PHE A 15 0.74 22.34 44.19
N PRO A 16 -0.51 22.47 43.71
CA PRO A 16 -1.65 21.89 44.42
C PRO A 16 -1.52 20.36 44.43
N ARG A 17 -1.08 19.83 45.58
CA ARG A 17 -0.93 18.40 45.93
C ARG A 17 -2.30 17.72 46.14
N ARG A 18 -3.17 17.78 45.15
CA ARG A 18 -4.34 16.90 45.06
C ARG A 18 -4.34 16.29 43.68
N PHE A 19 -3.56 15.23 43.50
CA PHE A 19 -3.69 14.31 42.38
C PHE A 19 -5.11 13.75 42.47
N ARG A 20 -6.03 14.27 41.66
CA ARG A 20 -7.44 13.87 41.71
C ARG A 20 -7.52 12.48 41.08
N ILE A 21 -8.12 11.53 41.79
CA ILE A 21 -8.41 10.17 41.29
C ILE A 21 -9.07 10.24 39.90
N THR A 22 -9.90 11.27 39.67
CA THR A 22 -10.50 11.60 38.37
C THR A 22 -9.49 11.76 37.24
N THR A 23 -8.33 12.39 37.47
CA THR A 23 -7.28 12.55 36.46
C THR A 23 -6.63 11.21 36.10
N LEU A 24 -6.45 10.32 37.11
CA LEU A 24 -5.94 8.98 36.90
C LEU A 24 -6.93 8.11 36.11
N LEU A 25 -8.22 8.24 36.40
CA LEU A 25 -9.30 7.52 35.70
C LEU A 25 -9.43 7.99 34.24
N ILE A 26 -9.35 9.31 33.98
CA ILE A 26 -9.38 9.86 32.63
C ILE A 26 -8.15 9.40 31.83
N ALA A 27 -6.95 9.46 32.41
CA ALA A 27 -5.74 8.97 31.75
C ALA A 27 -5.81 7.46 31.43
N SER A 28 -6.34 6.66 32.36
CA SER A 28 -6.52 5.22 32.16
C SER A 28 -7.55 4.92 31.07
N ALA A 29 -8.64 5.67 31.01
CA ALA A 29 -9.65 5.56 29.95
C ALA A 29 -9.07 5.93 28.57
N MET A 30 -8.25 6.98 28.50
CA MET A 30 -7.57 7.39 27.27
C MET A 30 -6.57 6.33 26.79
N ILE A 31 -5.82 5.70 27.70
CA ILE A 31 -4.89 4.60 27.37
C ILE A 31 -5.67 3.37 26.91
N ALA A 32 -6.79 3.03 27.55
CA ALA A 32 -7.62 1.90 27.14
C ALA A 32 -8.27 2.12 25.76
N LEU A 33 -8.72 3.34 25.46
CA LEU A 33 -9.24 3.71 24.14
C LEU A 33 -8.14 3.69 23.08
N ALA A 34 -6.95 4.21 23.38
CA ALA A 34 -5.80 4.14 22.47
C ALA A 34 -5.36 2.69 22.22
N ALA A 35 -5.29 1.86 23.26
CA ALA A 35 -4.97 0.44 23.14
C ALA A 35 -6.05 -0.33 22.37
N GLY A 36 -7.33 0.00 22.57
CA GLY A 36 -8.45 -0.55 21.80
C GLY A 36 -8.38 -0.16 20.32
N GLY A 37 -8.08 1.11 20.02
CA GLY A 37 -7.89 1.60 18.66
C GLY A 37 -6.67 0.95 17.97
N VAL A 38 -5.55 0.81 18.67
CA VAL A 38 -4.35 0.12 18.15
C VAL A 38 -4.62 -1.36 17.90
N ARG A 39 -5.37 -2.03 18.79
CA ARG A 39 -5.76 -3.43 18.60
C ARG A 39 -6.70 -3.61 17.42
N MET A 40 -7.70 -2.74 17.30
CA MET A 40 -8.63 -2.76 16.16
C MET A 40 -7.88 -2.48 14.85
N TRP A 41 -6.96 -1.51 14.83
CA TRP A 41 -6.10 -1.26 13.67
C TRP A 41 -5.22 -2.45 13.34
N TYR A 42 -4.62 -3.09 14.35
CA TYR A 42 -3.83 -4.30 14.17
C TYR A 42 -4.65 -5.48 13.62
N ASP A 43 -5.83 -5.74 14.20
CA ASP A 43 -6.70 -6.85 13.80
C ASP A 43 -7.30 -6.63 12.39
N VAL A 44 -7.53 -5.38 11.98
CA VAL A 44 -8.13 -5.05 10.67
C VAL A 44 -7.10 -4.92 9.56
N GLN A 45 -5.90 -4.41 9.84
CA GLN A 45 -4.89 -4.12 8.80
C GLN A 45 -3.70 -5.09 8.83
N VAL A 46 -3.12 -5.31 10.02
CA VAL A 46 -1.85 -6.02 10.17
C VAL A 46 -2.02 -7.53 10.21
N ALA A 47 -3.08 -8.02 10.87
CA ALA A 47 -3.32 -9.45 10.99
C ALA A 47 -3.66 -10.13 9.65
N PRO A 48 -4.50 -9.56 8.76
CA PRO A 48 -4.73 -10.10 7.43
C PRO A 48 -3.45 -10.07 6.57
N GLN A 49 -2.73 -8.95 6.56
CA GLN A 49 -1.46 -8.83 5.82
C GLN A 49 -0.45 -9.89 6.25
N ARG A 50 -0.31 -10.17 7.55
CA ARG A 50 0.59 -11.23 8.03
C ARG A 50 0.11 -12.63 7.67
N ALA A 51 -1.21 -12.86 7.63
CA ALA A 51 -1.76 -14.13 7.19
C ALA A 51 -1.47 -14.36 5.70
N ASP A 52 -1.62 -13.32 4.89
CA ASP A 52 -1.31 -13.34 3.45
C ASP A 52 0.20 -13.52 3.22
N GLU A 53 1.05 -12.79 3.94
CA GLU A 53 2.51 -12.97 3.90
C GLU A 53 2.92 -14.39 4.30
N ALA A 54 2.29 -14.97 5.33
CA ALA A 54 2.55 -16.33 5.76
C ALA A 54 2.09 -17.37 4.72
N ALA A 55 0.96 -17.14 4.05
CA ALA A 55 0.46 -17.98 2.97
C ALA A 55 1.39 -17.92 1.74
N LEU A 56 1.88 -16.73 1.39
CA LEU A 56 2.83 -16.52 0.30
C LEU A 56 4.22 -17.10 0.61
N ALA A 57 4.60 -17.17 1.89
CA ALA A 57 5.83 -17.82 2.34
C ALA A 57 5.75 -19.36 2.36
N ALA A 58 4.57 -19.95 2.12
CA ALA A 58 4.39 -21.39 2.10
C ALA A 58 5.24 -22.05 1.00
N PRO A 59 5.77 -23.27 1.23
CA PRO A 59 6.59 -23.97 0.25
C PRO A 59 5.92 -24.17 -1.12
N GLU A 60 4.59 -24.28 -1.13
CA GLU A 60 3.76 -24.51 -2.32
C GLU A 60 3.64 -23.25 -3.20
N MET A 61 3.72 -22.06 -2.61
CA MET A 61 3.64 -20.77 -3.31
C MET A 61 5.00 -20.27 -3.79
N ARG A 62 6.10 -20.88 -3.28
CA ARG A 62 7.48 -20.47 -3.55
C ARG A 62 7.82 -20.60 -5.04
N GLY A 63 7.93 -19.45 -5.71
CA GLY A 63 8.28 -19.35 -7.13
C GLY A 63 7.10 -19.46 -8.09
N VAL A 64 5.87 -19.58 -7.58
CA VAL A 64 4.60 -19.47 -8.32
C VAL A 64 4.03 -18.06 -8.19
N VAL A 65 4.06 -17.50 -6.98
CA VAL A 65 3.68 -16.11 -6.72
C VAL A 65 4.95 -15.31 -6.40
N ASP A 66 5.06 -14.10 -6.93
CA ASP A 66 6.11 -13.15 -6.56
C ASP A 66 5.49 -11.78 -6.25
N ARG A 67 5.98 -11.13 -5.19
CA ARG A 67 5.58 -9.79 -4.81
C ARG A 67 6.76 -8.86 -5.03
N TRP A 68 6.59 -7.93 -5.95
CA TRP A 68 7.64 -7.02 -6.35
C TRP A 68 7.59 -5.72 -5.55
N SER A 69 8.66 -5.45 -4.79
CA SER A 69 8.86 -4.20 -4.06
C SER A 69 10.31 -3.67 -4.13
N GLY A 70 11.17 -4.30 -4.94
CA GLY A 70 12.60 -4.02 -5.01
C GLY A 70 13.04 -3.25 -6.27
N PRO A 71 14.31 -2.86 -6.36
CA PRO A 71 14.87 -2.22 -7.56
C PRO A 71 14.96 -3.20 -8.73
N VAL A 72 14.68 -2.74 -9.96
CA VAL A 72 14.65 -3.58 -11.19
C VAL A 72 15.92 -4.41 -11.40
N ALA A 73 17.08 -3.97 -10.89
CA ALA A 73 18.32 -4.75 -10.93
C ALA A 73 18.22 -6.13 -10.22
N THR A 74 17.24 -6.33 -9.33
CA THR A 74 16.96 -7.63 -8.70
C THR A 74 15.96 -8.48 -9.46
N TRP A 75 15.49 -8.03 -10.63
CA TRP A 75 14.57 -8.74 -11.52
C TRP A 75 15.31 -9.92 -12.15
N ARG A 76 15.39 -11.03 -11.41
CA ARG A 76 16.09 -12.25 -11.85
C ARG A 76 15.24 -12.97 -12.90
N GLY A 77 15.23 -12.45 -14.13
CA GLY A 77 14.59 -13.01 -15.33
C GLY A 77 15.23 -14.29 -15.86
N GLY A 78 15.74 -15.17 -15.00
CA GLY A 78 16.59 -16.30 -15.40
C GLY A 78 16.00 -17.71 -15.20
N GLY A 79 14.68 -17.86 -14.98
CA GLY A 79 14.06 -19.19 -14.87
C GLY A 79 13.10 -19.42 -13.70
N ARG A 80 12.58 -18.36 -13.05
CA ARG A 80 11.48 -18.52 -12.10
C ARG A 80 10.15 -18.66 -12.85
N ARG A 81 9.37 -19.69 -12.51
CA ARG A 81 8.00 -19.94 -13.01
C ARG A 81 6.97 -19.05 -12.31
N VAL A 82 7.23 -17.74 -12.21
CA VAL A 82 6.27 -16.82 -11.62
C VAL A 82 5.01 -16.81 -12.49
N GLN A 83 3.90 -17.27 -11.94
CA GLN A 83 2.58 -17.30 -12.57
C GLN A 83 1.75 -16.10 -12.14
N HIS A 84 1.92 -15.63 -10.90
CA HIS A 84 1.17 -14.52 -10.34
C HIS A 84 2.13 -13.44 -9.82
N LEU A 85 1.98 -12.20 -10.27
CA LEU A 85 2.89 -11.10 -9.96
C LEU A 85 2.15 -9.95 -9.29
N TRP A 86 2.63 -9.48 -8.14
CA TRP A 86 1.99 -8.41 -7.38
C TRP A 86 2.87 -7.17 -7.30
N PHE A 87 2.37 -6.01 -7.71
CA PHE A 87 3.06 -4.72 -7.65
C PHE A 87 2.49 -3.82 -6.54
N ASP A 88 2.57 -4.28 -5.29
CA ASP A 88 2.01 -3.52 -4.18
C ASP A 88 2.85 -2.27 -3.88
N GLU A 89 2.31 -1.09 -4.24
CA GLU A 89 2.94 0.24 -4.10
C GLU A 89 4.38 0.33 -4.61
N ALA A 90 4.75 -0.50 -5.59
CA ALA A 90 6.11 -0.53 -6.11
C ALA A 90 6.52 0.84 -6.68
N GLU A 91 7.46 1.52 -6.01
CA GLU A 91 8.03 2.80 -6.47
C GLU A 91 8.68 2.69 -7.86
N THR A 92 9.11 1.48 -8.22
CA THR A 92 9.72 1.17 -9.52
C THR A 92 8.74 0.45 -10.45
N PHE A 93 7.43 0.69 -10.32
CA PHE A 93 6.40 0.02 -11.11
C PHE A 93 6.70 0.07 -12.62
N ASP A 94 6.83 1.26 -13.21
CA ASP A 94 7.02 1.43 -14.66
C ASP A 94 8.23 0.63 -15.15
N ALA A 95 9.36 0.80 -14.45
CA ALA A 95 10.61 0.16 -14.81
C ALA A 95 10.50 -1.38 -14.73
N ALA A 96 9.73 -1.91 -13.77
CA ALA A 96 9.49 -3.33 -13.63
C ALA A 96 8.44 -3.87 -14.63
N ALA A 97 7.38 -3.10 -14.89
CA ALA A 97 6.25 -3.47 -15.71
C ALA A 97 6.61 -3.59 -17.20
N VAL A 98 7.56 -2.78 -17.69
CA VAL A 98 8.12 -2.93 -19.05
C VAL A 98 8.85 -4.27 -19.23
N HIS A 99 9.48 -4.77 -18.16
CA HIS A 99 10.19 -6.05 -18.14
C HIS A 99 9.29 -7.27 -17.88
N LEU A 100 7.96 -7.11 -17.87
CA LEU A 100 7.04 -8.24 -17.70
C LEU A 100 7.30 -9.34 -18.74
N SER A 101 7.63 -8.95 -19.98
CA SER A 101 7.92 -9.88 -21.08
C SER A 101 9.12 -10.80 -20.84
N ASP A 102 10.02 -10.45 -19.91
CA ASP A 102 11.13 -11.31 -19.49
C ASP A 102 10.65 -12.50 -18.63
N LEU A 103 9.41 -12.46 -18.12
CA LEU A 103 8.80 -13.50 -17.29
C LEU A 103 7.75 -14.30 -18.07
N THR A 104 8.20 -15.23 -18.92
CA THR A 104 7.34 -15.96 -19.88
C THR A 104 6.14 -16.72 -19.31
N ALA A 105 6.08 -16.93 -18.00
CA ALA A 105 5.06 -17.75 -17.32
C ALA A 105 4.00 -16.94 -16.56
N VAL A 106 4.06 -15.59 -16.55
CA VAL A 106 3.08 -14.80 -15.78
C VAL A 106 1.70 -14.88 -16.43
N GLU A 107 0.77 -15.48 -15.70
CA GLU A 107 -0.63 -15.66 -16.08
C GLU A 107 -1.52 -14.55 -15.51
N SER A 108 -1.22 -14.07 -14.30
CA SER A 108 -1.91 -12.90 -13.72
C SER A 108 -0.98 -11.88 -13.07
N ALA A 109 -1.41 -10.62 -13.11
CA ALA A 109 -0.75 -9.51 -12.44
C ALA A 109 -1.74 -8.73 -11.57
N PHE A 110 -1.33 -8.35 -10.37
CA PHE A 110 -2.06 -7.49 -9.46
C PHE A 110 -1.38 -6.12 -9.41
N VAL A 111 -2.14 -5.05 -9.64
CA VAL A 111 -1.66 -3.66 -9.62
C VAL A 111 -2.69 -2.72 -9.01
N LEU A 112 -2.24 -1.55 -8.56
CA LEU A 112 -3.12 -0.46 -8.19
C LEU A 112 -3.56 0.30 -9.43
N ALA A 113 -4.82 0.77 -9.45
CA ALA A 113 -5.34 1.56 -10.57
C ALA A 113 -4.44 2.78 -10.88
N ARG A 114 -3.98 3.48 -9.85
CA ARG A 114 -3.06 4.65 -9.99
C ARG A 114 -1.75 4.35 -10.69
N GLN A 115 -1.29 3.11 -10.68
CA GLN A 115 -0.05 2.71 -11.36
C GLN A 115 -0.30 2.51 -12.85
N ILE A 116 -1.42 1.89 -13.24
CA ILE A 116 -1.65 1.46 -14.63
C ILE A 116 -2.53 2.42 -15.45
N MET A 117 -3.37 3.25 -14.81
CA MET A 117 -4.30 4.13 -15.52
C MET A 117 -3.62 5.22 -16.37
N PRO A 118 -2.53 5.86 -15.93
CA PRO A 118 -1.81 6.81 -16.79
C PRO A 118 -1.37 6.19 -18.13
N HIS A 119 -0.93 4.93 -18.10
CA HIS A 119 -0.51 4.18 -19.29
C HIS A 119 -1.68 3.79 -20.18
N ALA A 120 -2.80 3.35 -19.59
CA ALA A 120 -4.04 3.09 -20.32
C ALA A 120 -4.56 4.36 -21.02
N ALA A 121 -4.50 5.51 -20.35
CA ALA A 121 -4.90 6.79 -20.91
C ALA A 121 -3.99 7.23 -22.07
N ALA A 122 -2.66 7.04 -21.94
CA ALA A 122 -1.72 7.29 -23.04
C ALA A 122 -2.04 6.42 -24.26
N ALA A 123 -2.23 5.12 -24.06
CA ALA A 123 -2.62 4.21 -25.13
C ALA A 123 -3.97 4.57 -25.76
N ALA A 124 -4.94 5.05 -24.98
CA ALA A 124 -6.25 5.50 -25.47
C ALA A 124 -6.15 6.76 -26.36
N ARG A 125 -5.17 7.63 -26.12
CA ARG A 125 -4.83 8.76 -27.00
C ARG A 125 -4.06 8.35 -28.25
N GLY A 126 -3.68 7.07 -28.38
CA GLY A 126 -2.86 6.56 -29.48
C GLY A 126 -1.37 6.83 -29.30
N GLU A 127 -0.94 7.22 -28.10
CA GLU A 127 0.47 7.38 -27.76
C GLU A 127 1.13 6.01 -27.59
N HIS A 128 2.42 5.93 -27.89
CA HIS A 128 3.20 4.73 -27.61
C HIS A 128 3.46 4.66 -26.10
N ASP A 129 3.12 3.53 -25.50
CA ASP A 129 3.31 3.26 -24.09
C ASP A 129 3.97 1.88 -23.91
N GLU A 130 5.18 1.87 -23.37
CA GLU A 130 6.01 0.67 -23.25
C GLU A 130 5.40 -0.37 -22.29
N VAL A 131 4.69 0.07 -21.25
CA VAL A 131 4.04 -0.81 -20.29
C VAL A 131 2.87 -1.53 -20.95
N ILE A 132 1.96 -0.79 -21.58
CA ILE A 132 0.82 -1.38 -22.31
C ILE A 132 1.31 -2.30 -23.44
N GLU A 133 2.36 -1.92 -24.16
CA GLU A 133 2.94 -2.78 -25.20
C GLU A 133 3.52 -4.08 -24.65
N ALA A 134 4.33 -4.00 -23.58
CA ALA A 134 4.91 -5.18 -22.94
C ALA A 134 3.81 -6.14 -22.45
N TRP A 135 2.77 -5.61 -21.82
CA TRP A 135 1.66 -6.39 -21.28
C TRP A 135 0.79 -6.99 -22.38
N ARG A 136 0.50 -6.24 -23.44
CA ARG A 136 -0.26 -6.71 -24.61
C ARG A 136 0.47 -7.82 -25.38
N ARG A 137 1.80 -7.76 -25.43
CA ARG A 137 2.64 -8.79 -26.09
C ARG A 137 2.94 -9.99 -25.20
N HIS A 138 2.61 -9.93 -23.90
CA HIS A 138 2.93 -10.99 -22.97
C HIS A 138 2.23 -12.32 -23.37
N PRO A 139 2.98 -13.43 -23.57
CA PRO A 139 2.42 -14.64 -24.17
C PRO A 139 1.45 -15.37 -23.23
N ALA A 140 1.69 -15.31 -21.92
CA ALA A 140 0.93 -16.03 -20.91
C ALA A 140 -0.06 -15.17 -20.14
N LEU A 141 -0.02 -13.83 -20.25
CA LEU A 141 -0.86 -12.97 -19.42
C LEU A 141 -2.32 -13.13 -19.84
N ARG A 142 -3.18 -13.49 -18.89
CA ARG A 142 -4.62 -13.69 -19.11
C ARG A 142 -5.47 -12.81 -18.23
N MET A 143 -4.97 -12.43 -17.05
CA MET A 143 -5.74 -11.68 -16.07
C MET A 143 -4.92 -10.56 -15.46
N VAL A 144 -5.57 -9.41 -15.28
CA VAL A 144 -5.02 -8.31 -14.49
C VAL A 144 -6.05 -7.93 -13.44
N GLU A 145 -5.65 -8.07 -12.18
CA GLU A 145 -6.42 -7.67 -11.01
C GLU A 145 -6.05 -6.23 -10.65
N ILE A 146 -7.06 -5.36 -10.64
CA ILE A 146 -6.92 -3.95 -10.34
C ILE A 146 -7.54 -3.66 -8.99
N ASP A 147 -6.74 -3.19 -8.05
CA ASP A 147 -7.24 -2.53 -6.86
C ASP A 147 -7.49 -1.05 -7.18
N ALA A 148 -8.77 -0.71 -7.32
CA ALA A 148 -9.24 0.66 -7.51
C ALA A 148 -9.66 1.31 -6.18
N SER A 149 -9.44 0.64 -5.05
CA SER A 149 -9.83 1.16 -3.74
C SER A 149 -8.90 2.27 -3.26
N VAL A 150 -9.47 3.16 -2.44
CA VAL A 150 -8.77 4.28 -1.80
C VAL A 150 -7.96 3.81 -0.57
N ARG A 151 -7.83 2.50 -0.34
CA ARG A 151 -7.24 1.96 0.90
C ARG A 151 -5.82 2.49 1.08
N GLY A 152 -5.58 3.17 2.20
CA GLY A 152 -4.25 3.67 2.59
C GLY A 152 -3.93 5.10 2.16
N ALA A 153 -4.78 5.78 1.39
CA ALA A 153 -4.56 7.20 1.09
C ALA A 153 -4.59 8.03 2.39
N PRO A 154 -3.57 8.87 2.66
CA PRO A 154 -3.61 9.79 3.80
C PRO A 154 -4.88 10.64 3.75
N LEU A 155 -5.56 10.76 4.89
CA LEU A 155 -6.71 11.67 5.03
C LEU A 155 -6.26 13.10 4.69
N GLY A 156 -6.56 13.57 3.47
CA GLY A 156 -6.21 14.92 3.02
C GLY A 156 -5.74 15.02 1.56
N ASP A 157 -5.33 13.91 0.94
CA ASP A 157 -4.94 13.92 -0.47
C ASP A 157 -6.16 13.80 -1.39
N ALA A 158 -6.13 14.51 -2.52
CA ALA A 158 -7.11 14.35 -3.57
C ALA A 158 -6.94 12.96 -4.16
N VAL A 159 -7.77 12.02 -3.74
CA VAL A 159 -7.74 10.67 -4.26
C VAL A 159 -8.49 10.65 -5.58
N GLU A 160 -7.79 10.30 -6.65
CA GLU A 160 -8.41 10.01 -7.94
C GLU A 160 -9.31 8.78 -7.77
N LEU A 161 -10.61 8.97 -8.02
CA LEU A 161 -11.59 7.89 -7.98
C LEU A 161 -11.63 7.26 -9.36
N TYR A 162 -11.26 5.99 -9.43
CA TYR A 162 -11.35 5.22 -10.67
C TYR A 162 -12.69 4.51 -10.77
N ASP A 163 -13.26 4.49 -11.97
CA ASP A 163 -14.61 4.00 -12.21
C ASP A 163 -14.70 2.94 -13.33
N GLN A 164 -15.93 2.61 -13.73
CA GLN A 164 -16.17 1.63 -14.79
C GLN A 164 -15.76 2.14 -16.18
N GLU A 165 -15.68 3.46 -16.41
CA GLU A 165 -15.15 4.02 -17.65
C GLU A 165 -13.63 3.79 -17.72
N ASP A 166 -12.92 3.95 -16.61
CA ASP A 166 -11.49 3.63 -16.51
C ASP A 166 -11.22 2.15 -16.75
N ARG A 167 -12.04 1.29 -16.14
CA ARG A 167 -11.99 -0.16 -16.41
C ARG A 167 -12.17 -0.46 -17.90
N ALA A 168 -13.13 0.19 -18.55
CA ALA A 168 -13.40 0.00 -19.97
C ALA A 168 -12.24 0.52 -20.84
N MET A 169 -11.60 1.62 -20.44
CA MET A 169 -10.40 2.15 -21.09
C MET A 169 -9.24 1.15 -20.99
N LEU A 170 -8.99 0.58 -19.82
CA LEU A 170 -7.95 -0.44 -19.63
C LEU A 170 -8.24 -1.70 -20.45
N ALA A 171 -9.49 -2.17 -20.45
CA ALA A 171 -9.89 -3.33 -21.23
C ALA A 171 -9.67 -3.12 -22.74
N LYS A 172 -9.87 -1.89 -23.25
CA LYS A 172 -9.51 -1.52 -24.63
C LYS A 172 -8.00 -1.52 -24.86
N ALA A 173 -7.22 -1.06 -23.89
CA ALA A 173 -5.76 -1.05 -23.97
C ALA A 173 -5.16 -2.47 -23.97
N LEU A 174 -5.79 -3.41 -23.26
CA LEU A 174 -5.38 -4.81 -23.10
C LEU A 174 -6.46 -5.81 -23.57
N PRO A 175 -6.78 -5.87 -24.88
CA PRO A 175 -7.98 -6.55 -25.39
C PRO A 175 -7.98 -8.08 -25.27
N LYS A 176 -6.87 -8.70 -24.87
CA LYS A 176 -6.73 -10.16 -24.70
C LYS A 176 -6.61 -10.58 -23.23
N VAL A 177 -6.76 -9.63 -22.33
CA VAL A 177 -6.53 -9.80 -20.90
C VAL A 177 -7.84 -9.49 -20.18
N GLU A 178 -8.26 -10.40 -19.32
CA GLU A 178 -9.39 -10.21 -18.42
C GLU A 178 -9.03 -9.16 -17.36
N ILE A 179 -9.86 -8.12 -17.24
CA ILE A 179 -9.70 -7.09 -16.21
C ILE A 179 -10.66 -7.39 -15.07
N VAL A 180 -10.09 -7.87 -13.96
CA VAL A 180 -10.78 -8.05 -12.68
C VAL A 180 -10.63 -6.75 -11.91
N TRP A 181 -11.75 -6.15 -11.54
CA TRP A 181 -11.79 -4.81 -10.98
C TRP A 181 -12.34 -4.87 -9.57
N MET A 182 -11.55 -4.45 -8.58
CA MET A 182 -11.94 -4.42 -7.18
C MET A 182 -12.23 -2.99 -6.76
N GLU A 183 -13.51 -2.70 -6.59
CA GLU A 183 -13.99 -1.47 -5.98
C GLU A 183 -14.34 -1.75 -4.51
N VAL A 184 -13.84 -0.91 -3.61
CA VAL A 184 -14.30 -0.88 -2.22
C VAL A 184 -14.87 0.53 -2.01
N HIS A 185 -16.19 0.62 -2.07
CA HIS A 185 -16.95 1.82 -1.70
C HIS A 185 -17.00 1.98 -0.18
#